data_AF-A0A6G2DW13-F1
#
_entry.id   AF-A0A6G2DW13-F1
#
_cell.length_a   1.000
_cell.length_b   1.000
_cell.length_c   1.000
_cell.angle_alpha   90.00
_cell.angle_beta   90.00
_cell.angle_gamma   90.00
#
_symmetry.space_group_name_H-M   'P 1'
#
loop_
_entity.id
_entity.type
_entity.pdbx_description
1 polymer ?
#
loop_
_entity_poly.entity_id
_entity_poly.type
_entity_poly.pdbx_seq_one_letter_code
_entity_poly.pdbx_strand_id
1 'polypeptide(L)'
;MEELFIIEDISVESSFYLGKFGVMYTRSKEYGRPSKLFYKSFDSFTEEELFEENECSFRLKIVHIDSNNCFVKSVDFQKGRIFLYSFD
;
A
#
# COMPACT_ATOMS: atom_id res chain seq x y z
N MET A 1 5.95 1.59 -26.24
CA MET A 1 5.66 1.47 -24.80
C MET A 1 4.91 2.72 -24.41
N GLU A 2 3.78 2.58 -23.74
CA GLU A 2 2.91 3.69 -23.34
C GLU A 2 2.85 3.73 -21.81
N GLU A 3 2.94 4.92 -21.23
CA GLU A 3 2.76 5.15 -19.81
C GLU A 3 1.29 5.45 -19.54
N LEU A 4 0.63 4.64 -18.72
CA LEU A 4 -0.81 4.80 -18.42
C LEU A 4 -1.05 5.88 -17.36
N PHE A 5 -0.22 5.92 -16.32
CA PHE A 5 -0.26 6.91 -15.24
C PHE A 5 1.04 6.88 -14.43
N ILE A 6 1.25 7.93 -13.62
CA ILE A 6 2.33 8.03 -12.63
C ILE A 6 1.70 8.10 -11.23
N ILE A 7 2.32 7.44 -10.25
CA ILE A 7 2.00 7.60 -8.82
C ILE A 7 3.22 8.22 -8.15
N GLU A 8 3.06 9.46 -7.69
CA GLU A 8 4.09 10.21 -6.97
C GLU A 8 3.94 10.08 -5.44
N ASP A 9 4.99 10.50 -4.73
CA ASP A 9 5.05 10.54 -3.26
C ASP A 9 4.81 9.19 -2.56
N ILE A 10 5.22 8.09 -3.21
CA ILE A 10 5.17 6.76 -2.60
C ILE A 10 6.25 6.60 -1.53
N SER A 11 5.97 5.75 -0.54
CA SER A 11 6.98 5.30 0.41
C SER A 11 7.98 4.37 -0.28
N VAL A 12 9.27 4.67 -0.11
CA VAL A 12 10.37 3.85 -0.63
C VAL A 12 10.57 2.53 0.12
N GLU A 13 10.00 2.39 1.33
CA GLU A 13 10.28 1.24 2.20
C GLU A 13 9.24 0.10 2.11
N SER A 14 8.01 0.41 1.69
CA SER A 14 6.84 -0.47 1.85
C SER A 14 6.56 -1.39 0.66
N SER A 15 7.27 -1.18 -0.46
CA SER A 15 6.93 -1.75 -1.76
C SER A 15 5.55 -1.30 -2.26
N PHE A 16 5.15 -1.81 -3.43
CA PHE A 16 3.82 -1.67 -4.03
C PHE A 16 3.34 -3.04 -4.50
N TYR A 17 2.04 -3.22 -4.65
CA TYR A 17 1.42 -4.43 -5.15
C TYR A 17 0.63 -4.15 -6.43
N LEU A 18 0.87 -4.94 -7.46
CA LEU A 18 0.13 -4.90 -8.71
C LEU A 18 -0.99 -5.95 -8.66
N GLY A 19 -2.22 -5.49 -8.46
CA GLY A 19 -3.40 -6.33 -8.58
C GLY A 19 -3.93 -6.33 -10.02
N LYS A 20 -4.92 -7.19 -10.27
CA LYS A 20 -5.58 -7.31 -11.56
C LYS A 20 -6.24 -6.01 -12.04
N PHE A 21 -6.79 -5.22 -11.12
CA PHE A 21 -7.61 -4.05 -11.42
C PHE A 21 -7.00 -2.72 -10.94
N GLY A 22 -5.79 -2.75 -10.38
CA GLY A 22 -5.18 -1.57 -9.80
C GLY A 22 -3.84 -1.81 -9.13
N VAL A 23 -3.25 -0.74 -8.62
CA VAL A 23 -2.03 -0.79 -7.80
C VAL A 23 -2.37 -0.39 -6.38
N MET A 24 -1.89 -1.17 -5.42
CA MET A 24 -1.87 -0.78 -4.02
C MET A 24 -0.46 -0.38 -3.61
N TYR A 25 -0.35 0.69 -2.86
CA TYR A 25 0.93 1.27 -2.46
C TYR A 25 0.75 2.06 -1.17
N THR A 26 1.83 2.53 -0.57
CA THR A 26 1.75 3.37 0.62
C THR A 26 2.38 4.73 0.39
N ARG A 27 1.87 5.76 1.06
CA ARG A 27 2.55 7.05 1.21
C ARG A 27 3.03 7.25 2.64
N SER A 28 4.01 8.12 2.78
CA SER A 28 4.56 8.51 4.08
C SER A 28 3.97 9.84 4.52
N LYS A 29 3.68 9.97 5.83
CA LYS A 29 3.22 11.24 6.41
C LYS A 29 4.39 12.04 6.99
N GLU A 30 4.98 11.53 8.08
CA GLU A 30 6.09 12.17 8.79
C GLU A 30 7.35 11.31 8.70
N TYR A 31 8.50 11.96 8.56
CA TYR A 31 9.83 11.34 8.59
C TYR A 31 10.03 10.15 7.64
N GLY A 32 9.32 10.13 6.51
CA GLY A 32 9.39 9.05 5.54
C GLY A 32 8.74 7.73 5.98
N ARG A 33 8.08 7.69 7.15
CA ARG A 33 7.39 6.50 7.68
C ARG A 33 6.19 6.12 6.80
N PRO A 34 6.14 4.92 6.19
CA PRO A 34 4.94 4.45 5.50
C PRO A 34 3.79 4.28 6.49
N SER A 35 2.79 5.17 6.37
CA SER A 35 1.69 5.24 7.34
C SER A 35 0.32 5.27 6.70
N LYS A 36 0.22 5.47 5.38
CA LYS A 36 -1.07 5.48 4.67
C LYS A 36 -1.04 4.47 3.53
N LEU A 37 -2.08 3.67 3.42
CA LEU A 37 -2.28 2.70 2.35
C LEU A 37 -3.27 3.27 1.34
N PHE A 38 -2.93 3.19 0.06
CA PHE A 38 -3.74 3.68 -1.04
C PHE A 38 -3.93 2.60 -2.09
N TYR A 39 -5.06 2.66 -2.78
CA TYR A 39 -5.33 1.89 -3.98
C TYR A 39 -5.70 2.81 -5.14
N LYS A 40 -5.13 2.55 -6.31
CA LYS A 40 -5.46 3.24 -7.56
C LYS A 40 -6.02 2.25 -8.56
N SER A 41 -7.27 2.46 -8.97
CA SER A 41 -7.95 1.66 -9.98
C SER A 41 -7.44 1.96 -11.39
N PHE A 42 -7.34 0.94 -12.23
CA PHE A 42 -7.02 1.08 -13.66
C PHE A 42 -8.21 1.48 -14.51
N ASP A 43 -9.42 1.16 -14.08
CA ASP A 43 -10.63 1.43 -14.85
C ASP A 43 -11.12 2.86 -14.65
N SER A 44 -11.21 3.29 -13.39
CA SER A 44 -11.72 4.63 -13.04
C SER A 44 -10.61 5.68 -12.91
N PHE A 45 -9.35 5.25 -12.85
CA PHE A 45 -8.18 6.09 -12.51
C PHE A 45 -8.29 6.82 -11.17
N THR A 46 -9.29 6.47 -10.35
CA THR A 46 -9.49 7.04 -9.02
C THR A 46 -8.53 6.42 -8.02
N GLU A 47 -8.15 7.22 -7.05
CA GLU A 47 -7.32 6.83 -5.94
C GLU A 47 -8.14 6.91 -4.65
N GLU A 48 -8.02 5.89 -3.80
CA GLU A 48 -8.67 5.83 -2.51
C GLU A 48 -7.66 5.54 -1.40
N GLU A 49 -7.83 6.21 -0.26
CA GLU A 49 -7.11 5.86 0.97
C GLU A 49 -7.85 4.70 1.64
N LEU A 50 -7.16 3.57 1.81
CA LEU A 50 -7.71 2.37 2.41
C LEU A 50 -7.48 2.32 3.93
N PHE A 51 -6.37 2.90 4.40
CA PHE A 51 -5.96 2.80 5.81
C PHE A 51 -4.93 3.86 6.21
N GLU A 52 -5.04 4.40 7.43
CA GLU A 52 -4.00 5.22 8.08
C GLU A 52 -3.55 4.60 9.41
N GLU A 53 -2.24 4.36 9.53
CA GLU A 53 -1.59 3.93 10.76
C GLU A 53 -1.23 5.13 11.64
N ASN A 54 -2.03 5.32 12.69
CA ASN A 54 -1.88 6.41 13.64
C ASN A 54 -0.77 6.18 14.68
N GLU A 55 -0.39 4.92 14.95
CA GLU A 55 0.70 4.62 15.87
C GLU A 55 2.05 4.95 15.20
N CYS A 56 2.80 5.91 15.77
CA CYS A 56 3.97 6.49 15.11
C CYS A 56 5.14 5.50 14.98
N SER A 57 5.18 4.49 15.85
CA SER A 57 6.19 3.44 15.83
C SER A 57 5.94 2.39 14.75
N PHE A 58 4.71 2.28 14.24
CA PHE A 58 4.32 1.25 13.29
C PHE A 58 4.62 1.66 11.86
N ARG A 59 5.04 0.71 11.04
CA ARG A 59 5.31 0.91 9.60
C ARG A 59 4.43 -0.03 8.79
N LEU A 60 3.78 0.52 7.77
CA LEU A 60 3.08 -0.27 6.78
C LEU A 60 4.07 -0.93 5.81
N LYS A 61 3.86 -2.21 5.51
CA LYS A 61 4.60 -2.95 4.49
C LYS A 61 3.66 -3.87 3.72
N ILE A 62 3.72 -3.81 2.40
CA ILE A 62 2.96 -4.70 1.53
C ILE A 62 3.76 -5.97 1.27
N VAL A 63 3.13 -7.13 1.42
CA VAL A 63 3.72 -8.45 1.22
C VAL A 63 2.92 -9.18 0.15
N HIS A 64 3.56 -9.41 -0.99
CA HIS A 64 2.99 -10.13 -2.13
C HIS A 64 2.74 -11.59 -1.77
N ILE A 65 1.56 -12.11 -2.14
CA ILE A 65 1.21 -13.52 -2.00
C ILE A 65 1.07 -14.13 -3.40
N ASP A 66 0.12 -13.62 -4.17
CA ASP A 66 -0.19 -14.06 -5.53
C ASP A 66 -0.68 -12.87 -6.38
N SER A 67 -1.33 -13.11 -7.53
CA SER A 67 -1.78 -12.06 -8.45
C SER A 67 -3.06 -11.33 -8.02
N ASN A 68 -3.81 -11.89 -7.07
CA ASN A 68 -5.10 -11.36 -6.61
C ASN A 68 -5.13 -11.03 -5.12
N ASN A 69 -4.11 -11.42 -4.37
CA ASN A 69 -4.07 -11.26 -2.92
C ASN A 69 -2.73 -10.73 -2.45
N CYS A 70 -2.78 -9.86 -1.45
CA CYS A 70 -1.60 -9.50 -0.69
C CYS A 70 -1.92 -9.25 0.78
N PHE A 71 -0.89 -9.38 1.60
CA PHE A 71 -0.96 -8.96 2.99
C PHE A 71 -0.41 -7.56 3.13
N VAL A 72 -1.00 -6.77 4.02
CA VAL A 72 -0.40 -5.54 4.52
C VAL A 72 -0.08 -5.76 5.99
N LYS A 73 1.18 -5.57 6.36
CA LYS A 73 1.62 -5.59 7.75
C LYS A 73 1.65 -4.17 8.27
N SER A 74 1.14 -3.97 9.48
CA SER A 74 1.44 -2.78 10.28
C SER A 74 2.13 -3.21 11.56
N VAL A 75 3.42 -2.90 11.68
CA VAL A 75 4.30 -3.50 12.69
C VAL A 75 5.30 -2.48 13.24
N ASP A 76 5.63 -2.61 14.52
CA ASP A 76 6.86 -2.03 15.11
C ASP A 76 7.89 -3.16 15.36
N PHE A 77 8.88 -2.91 16.21
CA PHE A 77 9.93 -3.88 16.55
C PHE A 77 9.47 -5.00 17.51
N GLN A 78 8.27 -4.92 18.08
CA GLN A 78 7.79 -5.82 19.14
C GLN A 78 6.44 -6.48 18.82
N LYS A 79 5.54 -5.78 18.13
CA LYS A 79 4.16 -6.16 17.89
C LYS A 79 3.67 -5.67 16.53
N GLY A 80 2.52 -6.20 16.11
CA GLY A 80 1.85 -5.69 14.93
C GLY A 80 0.61 -6.46 14.56
N ARG A 81 0.09 -6.12 13.38
CA ARG A 81 -1.12 -6.69 12.81
C ARG A 81 -0.94 -6.92 11.31
N ILE A 82 -1.75 -7.83 10.78
CA ILE A 82 -1.76 -8.19 9.37
C ILE A 82 -3.18 -8.05 8.86
N PHE A 83 -3.31 -7.47 7.67
CA PHE A 83 -4.54 -7.33 6.92
C PHE A 83 -4.41 -8.16 5.65
N LEU A 84 -5.46 -8.91 5.27
CA LEU A 84 -5.57 -9.54 3.96
C LEU A 84 -6.38 -8.62 3.06
N TYR A 85 -5.83 -8.29 1.89
CA TYR A 85 -6.55 -7.64 0.80
C TYR A 85 -6.65 -8.62 -0.36
N SER A 86 -7.89 -8.84 -0.80
CA SER A 86 -8.24 -9.70 -1.94
C SER A 86 -8.91 -8.86 -3.01
N PHE A 87 -8.53 -9.08 -4.27
CA PHE A 87 -8.93 -8.30 -5.44
C PHE A 87 -9.75 -9.13 -6.45
N ASP A 88 -10.48 -10.14 -5.96
CA ASP A 88 -11.40 -10.97 -6.75
C ASP A 88 -12.66 -10.22 -7.23
#